data_AF-A0A6N7XFG1-F1
#
_entry.id   AF-A0A6N7XFG1-F1
#
_cell.length_a   1.000
_cell.length_b   1.000
_cell.length_c   1.000
_cell.angle_alpha   90.00
_cell.angle_beta   90.00
_cell.angle_gamma   90.00
#
_symmetry.space_group_name_H-M   'P 1'
#
loop_
_entity.id
_entity.type
_entity.pdbx_description
1 polymer ?
#
loop_
_entity_poly.entity_id
_entity_poly.type
_entity_poly.pdbx_seq_one_letter_code
_entity_poly.pdbx_strand_id
1 'polypeptide(L)'
;MKINKVKINRIKRVMAFVLVLGAVFVQSHSYAESMREIKLDTSMYLNSESGKNLVGRKLQIWRVSDKITDENDKVSLVKSLENYSTEKLDDEYKKYGASIITNAISSDGIIKINFDKSGSYYVRELLNVGEKRILSSFIINVSFDSTVTDIKPKLYSPPPIENHGGYKFLKVANDRAQTPLQGASFKVMKNIGGYYSAVQRDSKDYIVTSNDKGEFFVSDLPYGTYYLWETKSPNGYLPLSKSIKFVVNSKSGISDVLKIENKFNSIFNRNNTDGGSGDSISKNRSSSGTITIPKTGDVMLILLTVGGSVLCLLGYRLVRDDKQFI
;
A
#
# COMPACT_ATOMS: atom_id res chain seq x y z
N MET A 1 3.48 66.80 -58.38
CA MET A 1 4.11 65.48 -58.20
C MET A 1 3.01 64.39 -58.27
N LYS A 2 2.82 63.73 -59.43
CA LYS A 2 1.79 62.69 -59.59
C LYS A 2 2.25 61.40 -58.90
N ILE A 3 1.78 61.17 -57.67
CA ILE A 3 2.05 59.93 -56.96
C ILE A 3 1.36 58.80 -57.74
N ASN A 4 2.15 57.85 -58.24
CA ASN A 4 1.71 56.78 -59.11
C ASN A 4 0.67 55.90 -58.38
N LYS A 5 -0.59 55.87 -58.87
CA LYS A 5 -1.72 55.12 -58.27
C LYS A 5 -1.39 53.66 -57.98
N VAL A 6 -0.51 53.05 -58.77
CA VAL A 6 -0.04 51.67 -58.59
C VAL A 6 0.78 51.50 -57.30
N LYS A 7 1.62 52.48 -56.95
CA LYS A 7 2.41 52.49 -55.71
C LYS A 7 1.51 52.61 -54.47
N ILE A 8 0.48 53.45 -54.55
CA ILE A 8 -0.49 53.63 -53.46
C ILE A 8 -1.30 52.34 -53.24
N ASN A 9 -1.74 51.67 -54.31
CA ASN A 9 -2.49 50.43 -54.18
C ASN A 9 -1.64 49.27 -53.64
N ARG A 10 -0.34 49.22 -53.96
CA ARG A 10 0.60 48.27 -53.35
C ARG A 10 0.80 48.54 -51.86
N ILE A 11 0.99 49.80 -51.46
CA ILE A 11 1.13 50.17 -50.04
C ILE A 11 -0.13 49.85 -49.24
N LYS A 12 -1.32 50.12 -49.80
CA LYS A 12 -2.61 49.76 -49.16
C LYS A 12 -2.76 48.25 -48.98
N ARG A 13 -2.35 47.44 -49.97
CA ARG A 13 -2.38 45.98 -49.85
C ARG A 13 -1.39 45.45 -48.82
N VAL A 14 -0.19 46.03 -48.74
CA VAL A 14 0.81 45.66 -47.73
C VAL A 14 0.32 46.06 -46.33
N MET A 15 -0.23 47.25 -46.15
CA MET A 15 -0.83 47.66 -44.86
C MET A 15 -2.02 46.79 -44.46
N ALA A 16 -2.89 46.42 -45.40
CA ALA A 16 -3.98 45.49 -45.12
C ALA A 16 -3.46 44.11 -44.71
N PHE A 17 -2.40 43.62 -45.36
CA PHE A 17 -1.77 42.33 -45.01
C PHE A 17 -1.07 42.36 -43.65
N VAL A 18 -0.41 43.48 -43.31
CA VAL A 18 0.21 43.69 -41.98
C VAL A 18 -0.85 43.84 -40.88
N LEU A 19 -1.99 44.49 -41.15
CA LEU A 19 -3.12 44.57 -40.22
C LEU A 19 -3.78 43.20 -40.01
N VAL A 20 -3.94 42.40 -41.06
CA VAL A 20 -4.50 41.05 -40.96
C VAL A 20 -3.52 40.10 -40.24
N LEU A 21 -2.21 40.16 -40.54
CA LEU A 21 -1.19 39.41 -39.80
C LEU A 21 -1.12 39.86 -38.34
N GLY A 22 -1.22 41.16 -38.06
CA GLY A 22 -1.31 41.70 -36.70
C GLY A 22 -2.55 41.19 -35.96
N ALA A 23 -3.72 41.15 -36.61
CA ALA A 23 -4.95 40.59 -36.01
C ALA A 23 -4.85 39.08 -35.76
N VAL A 24 -4.22 38.31 -36.66
CA VAL A 24 -3.99 36.87 -36.50
C VAL A 24 -2.93 36.58 -35.42
N PHE A 25 -1.91 37.44 -35.27
CA PHE A 25 -0.94 37.35 -34.17
C PHE A 25 -1.51 37.77 -32.81
N VAL A 26 -2.44 38.73 -32.79
CA VAL A 26 -3.15 39.13 -31.55
C VAL A 26 -4.17 38.06 -31.13
N GLN A 27 -4.80 37.35 -32.07
CA GLN A 27 -5.69 36.23 -31.75
C GLN A 27 -4.95 34.94 -31.33
N SER A 28 -3.66 34.79 -31.64
CA SER A 28 -2.87 33.61 -31.27
C SER A 28 -2.12 33.71 -29.93
N HIS A 29 -2.20 34.85 -29.24
CA HIS A 29 -1.53 35.06 -27.94
C HIS A 29 -2.46 35.45 -26.78
N SER A 30 -3.78 35.20 -26.89
CA SER A 30 -4.69 35.45 -25.77
C SER A 30 -5.84 34.45 -25.69
N TYR A 31 -5.51 33.15 -25.74
CA TYR A 31 -6.26 32.16 -24.96
C TYR A 31 -5.46 31.90 -23.68
N ALA A 32 -5.44 32.88 -22.77
CA ALA A 32 -5.41 32.47 -21.37
C ALA A 32 -6.73 31.73 -21.16
N GLU A 33 -6.69 30.40 -20.97
CA GLU A 33 -7.83 29.73 -20.34
C GLU A 33 -8.14 30.57 -19.10
N SER A 34 -9.30 31.22 -19.11
CA SER A 34 -9.64 32.21 -18.10
C SER A 34 -9.66 31.50 -16.76
N MET A 35 -8.63 31.71 -15.93
CA MET A 35 -8.59 31.11 -14.61
C MET A 35 -9.85 31.48 -13.85
N ARG A 36 -10.50 30.47 -13.27
CA ARG A 36 -11.72 30.66 -12.49
C ARG A 36 -11.38 30.62 -11.01
N GLU A 37 -11.67 31.71 -10.31
CA GLU A 37 -11.61 31.73 -8.84
C GLU A 37 -12.78 30.90 -8.28
N ILE A 38 -12.44 29.93 -7.44
CA ILE A 38 -13.37 29.09 -6.71
C ILE A 38 -13.05 29.22 -5.23
N LYS A 39 -14.10 29.39 -4.43
CA LYS A 39 -14.01 29.41 -2.97
C LYS A 39 -14.23 28.00 -2.44
N LEU A 40 -13.27 27.48 -1.70
CA LEU A 40 -13.40 26.26 -0.93
C LEU A 40 -13.75 26.65 0.51
N ASP A 41 -14.95 26.30 0.95
CA ASP A 41 -15.47 26.62 2.28
C ASP A 41 -15.19 25.47 3.26
N THR A 42 -14.16 25.65 4.09
CA THR A 42 -13.72 24.73 5.15
C THR A 42 -14.19 25.16 6.54
N SER A 43 -15.04 26.19 6.63
CA SER A 43 -15.49 26.81 7.90
C SER A 43 -16.11 25.81 8.87
N MET A 44 -16.82 24.79 8.37
CA MET A 44 -17.44 23.75 9.19
C MET A 44 -16.44 22.98 10.07
N TYR A 45 -15.16 22.94 9.68
CA TYR A 45 -14.12 22.23 10.42
C TYR A 45 -13.52 23.07 11.54
N LEU A 46 -13.63 24.41 11.51
CA LEU A 46 -13.04 25.31 12.51
C LEU A 46 -13.76 25.31 13.86
N ASN A 47 -14.88 24.59 13.98
CA ASN A 47 -15.72 24.55 15.18
C ASN A 47 -15.14 23.68 16.32
N SER A 48 -14.08 22.91 16.05
CA SER A 48 -13.38 22.07 17.04
C SER A 48 -11.98 22.63 17.36
N GLU A 49 -11.38 22.21 18.47
CA GLU A 49 -10.01 22.63 18.83
C GLU A 49 -8.97 22.21 17.77
N SER A 50 -9.08 20.97 17.26
CA SER A 50 -8.33 20.51 16.08
C SER A 50 -8.63 21.37 14.85
N GLY A 51 -9.89 21.76 14.68
CA GLY A 51 -10.36 22.68 13.65
C GLY A 51 -9.67 24.03 13.64
N LYS A 52 -9.55 24.66 14.81
CA LYS A 52 -8.86 25.95 14.96
C LYS A 52 -7.39 25.86 14.54
N ASN A 53 -6.77 24.69 14.72
CA ASN A 53 -5.40 24.43 14.29
C ASN A 53 -5.25 24.24 12.76
N LEU A 54 -6.34 24.26 11.98
CA LEU A 54 -6.27 24.32 10.51
C LEU A 54 -5.93 25.73 10.02
N VAL A 55 -6.22 26.77 10.79
CA VAL A 55 -5.91 28.16 10.41
C VAL A 55 -4.40 28.31 10.25
N GLY A 56 -3.98 28.90 9.14
CA GLY A 56 -2.57 29.06 8.78
C GLY A 56 -1.99 27.89 7.95
N ARG A 57 -2.67 26.74 7.88
CA ARG A 57 -2.19 25.57 7.13
C ARG A 57 -2.56 25.69 5.65
N LYS A 58 -1.79 25.05 4.77
CA LYS A 58 -1.99 25.08 3.32
C LYS A 58 -2.49 23.73 2.82
N LEU A 59 -3.18 23.74 1.68
CA LEU A 59 -3.56 22.54 0.95
C LEU A 59 -2.72 22.41 -0.31
N GLN A 60 -2.54 21.19 -0.77
CA GLN A 60 -2.01 20.86 -2.09
C GLN A 60 -3.08 20.06 -2.84
N ILE A 61 -3.21 20.36 -4.13
CA ILE A 61 -4.34 19.94 -4.96
C ILE A 61 -3.83 19.34 -6.27
N TRP A 62 -4.30 18.14 -6.63
CA TRP A 62 -3.96 17.45 -7.87
C TRP A 62 -5.22 17.22 -8.70
N ARG A 63 -5.18 17.54 -10.00
CA ARG A 63 -6.23 17.10 -10.93
C ARG A 63 -6.05 15.60 -11.20
N VAL A 64 -7.10 14.81 -10.95
CA VAL A 64 -7.01 13.34 -11.00
C VAL A 64 -7.88 12.71 -12.09
N SER A 65 -8.87 13.44 -12.61
CA SER A 65 -9.77 12.98 -13.66
C SER A 65 -10.51 14.16 -14.29
N ASP A 66 -11.05 13.96 -15.49
CA ASP A 66 -11.92 14.94 -16.14
C ASP A 66 -13.26 15.09 -15.40
N LYS A 67 -13.80 14.01 -14.84
CA LYS A 67 -15.00 14.05 -13.98
C LYS A 67 -15.20 12.73 -13.24
N ILE A 68 -15.42 12.80 -11.93
CA ILE A 68 -15.86 11.70 -11.08
C ILE A 68 -17.24 12.06 -10.54
N THR A 69 -18.26 11.34 -11.01
CA THR A 69 -19.66 11.61 -10.65
C THR A 69 -20.14 10.74 -9.50
N ASP A 70 -19.68 9.51 -9.41
CA ASP A 70 -20.07 8.58 -8.35
C ASP A 70 -19.34 8.89 -7.04
N GLU A 71 -20.08 8.94 -5.94
CA GLU A 71 -19.53 9.27 -4.63
C GLU A 71 -18.71 8.13 -4.01
N ASN A 72 -19.02 6.87 -4.31
CA ASN A 72 -18.23 5.73 -3.83
C ASN A 72 -16.88 5.65 -4.56
N ASP A 73 -16.85 6.03 -5.84
CA ASP A 73 -15.60 6.14 -6.61
C ASP A 73 -14.68 7.21 -6.02
N LYS A 74 -15.22 8.38 -5.65
CA LYS A 74 -14.45 9.43 -4.96
C LYS A 74 -13.87 8.90 -3.65
N VAL A 75 -14.68 8.22 -2.84
CA VAL A 75 -14.23 7.63 -1.58
C VAL A 75 -13.11 6.62 -1.83
N SER A 76 -13.30 5.70 -2.76
CA SER A 76 -12.33 4.64 -3.06
C SER A 76 -11.02 5.21 -3.59
N LEU A 77 -11.08 6.26 -4.41
CA LEU A 77 -9.90 6.96 -4.90
C LEU A 77 -9.16 7.71 -3.77
N VAL A 78 -9.88 8.44 -2.89
CA VAL A 78 -9.25 9.08 -1.73
C VAL A 78 -8.48 8.06 -0.90
N LYS A 79 -9.07 6.88 -0.68
CA LYS A 79 -8.44 5.79 0.09
C LYS A 79 -7.16 5.27 -0.56
N SER A 80 -7.17 5.06 -1.87
CA SER A 80 -6.00 4.51 -2.57
C SER A 80 -4.84 5.50 -2.61
N LEU A 81 -5.13 6.80 -2.58
CA LEU A 81 -4.13 7.88 -2.64
C LEU A 81 -3.59 8.33 -1.28
N GLU A 82 -4.24 7.99 -0.17
CA GLU A 82 -3.93 8.53 1.16
C GLU A 82 -2.48 8.28 1.61
N ASN A 83 -1.94 7.11 1.23
CA ASN A 83 -0.59 6.66 1.56
C ASN A 83 0.48 7.07 0.53
N TYR A 84 0.10 7.78 -0.54
CA TYR A 84 1.07 8.20 -1.55
C TYR A 84 1.91 9.35 -1.00
N SER A 85 3.22 9.32 -1.22
CA SER A 85 4.06 10.50 -0.96
C SER A 85 3.66 11.65 -1.90
N THR A 86 4.03 12.88 -1.56
CA THR A 86 3.78 14.04 -2.42
C THR A 86 4.46 13.86 -3.78
N GLU A 87 5.69 13.36 -3.80
CA GLU A 87 6.45 13.11 -5.04
C GLU A 87 5.74 12.05 -5.92
N LYS A 88 5.18 11.02 -5.29
CA LYS A 88 4.43 9.99 -6.01
C LYS A 88 3.14 10.54 -6.62
N LEU A 89 2.42 11.41 -5.91
CA LEU A 89 1.22 12.05 -6.45
C LEU A 89 1.55 12.98 -7.62
N ASP A 90 2.62 13.77 -7.48
CA ASP A 90 3.08 14.64 -8.55
C ASP A 90 3.46 13.84 -9.81
N ASP A 91 4.16 12.71 -9.66
CA ASP A 91 4.53 11.87 -10.81
C ASP A 91 3.32 11.14 -11.44
N GLU A 92 2.44 10.56 -10.63
CA GLU A 92 1.25 9.82 -11.10
C GLU A 92 0.29 10.72 -11.89
N TYR A 93 0.09 11.95 -11.42
CA TYR A 93 -0.90 12.88 -11.99
C TYR A 93 -0.31 13.99 -12.86
N LYS A 94 1.00 13.97 -13.15
CA LYS A 94 1.68 14.97 -14.01
C LYS A 94 1.00 15.20 -15.37
N LYS A 95 0.35 14.16 -15.92
CA LYS A 95 -0.38 14.25 -17.20
C LYS A 95 -1.54 15.25 -17.16
N TYR A 96 -2.06 15.56 -15.99
CA TYR A 96 -3.15 16.53 -15.81
C TYR A 96 -2.65 17.95 -15.52
N GLY A 97 -1.35 18.13 -15.23
CA GLY A 97 -0.72 19.39 -14.89
C GLY A 97 0.01 19.35 -13.55
N ALA A 98 0.64 20.47 -13.19
CA ALA A 98 1.27 20.63 -11.89
C ALA A 98 0.20 20.71 -10.77
N SER A 99 0.56 20.29 -9.56
CA SER A 99 -0.29 20.47 -8.40
C SER A 99 -0.39 21.94 -7.99
N ILE A 100 -1.53 22.32 -7.42
CA ILE A 100 -1.79 23.68 -6.94
C ILE A 100 -1.57 23.69 -5.43
N ILE A 101 -0.70 24.59 -4.95
CA ILE A 101 -0.53 24.86 -3.52
C ILE A 101 -1.38 26.08 -3.18
N THR A 102 -2.25 25.96 -2.19
CA THR A 102 -3.15 27.04 -1.80
C THR A 102 -2.44 28.10 -0.96
N ASN A 103 -3.09 29.25 -0.83
CA ASN A 103 -2.83 30.14 0.29
C ASN A 103 -3.19 29.44 1.62
N ALA A 104 -2.68 29.98 2.72
CA ALA A 104 -3.02 29.49 4.05
C ALA A 104 -4.53 29.63 4.33
N ILE A 105 -5.11 28.67 5.03
CA ILE A 105 -6.50 28.69 5.48
C ILE A 105 -6.68 29.87 6.43
N SER A 106 -7.57 30.79 6.08
CA SER A 106 -7.93 31.94 6.91
C SER A 106 -8.82 31.55 8.08
N SER A 107 -8.98 32.46 9.05
CA SER A 107 -9.79 32.25 10.25
C SER A 107 -11.29 32.06 9.97
N ASP A 108 -11.77 32.45 8.80
CA ASP A 108 -13.14 32.19 8.33
C ASP A 108 -13.28 30.83 7.61
N GLY A 109 -12.17 30.12 7.38
CA GLY A 109 -12.13 28.82 6.70
C GLY A 109 -12.33 28.90 5.19
N ILE A 110 -12.26 30.08 4.58
CA ILE A 110 -12.46 30.24 3.13
C ILE A 110 -11.12 30.27 2.40
N ILE A 111 -10.93 29.37 1.44
CA ILE A 111 -9.75 29.39 0.56
C ILE A 111 -10.18 29.78 -0.85
N LYS A 112 -9.56 30.82 -1.41
CA LYS A 112 -9.74 31.20 -2.82
C LYS A 112 -8.67 30.56 -3.67
N ILE A 113 -9.09 29.82 -4.70
CA ILE A 113 -8.20 29.02 -5.56
C ILE A 113 -8.53 29.33 -7.01
N ASN A 114 -7.52 29.62 -7.82
CA ASN A 114 -7.67 29.79 -9.26
C ASN A 114 -7.44 28.45 -9.96
N PHE A 115 -8.45 27.98 -10.67
CA PHE A 115 -8.35 26.78 -11.50
C PHE A 115 -8.26 27.20 -12.97
N ASP A 116 -7.33 26.59 -13.69
CA ASP A 116 -7.18 26.74 -15.14
C ASP A 116 -8.02 25.72 -15.91
N LYS A 117 -8.34 24.57 -15.31
CA LYS A 117 -9.11 23.48 -15.93
C LYS A 117 -10.31 23.02 -15.10
N SER A 118 -11.37 22.57 -15.77
CA SER A 118 -12.44 21.81 -15.11
C SER A 118 -12.00 20.38 -14.81
N GLY A 119 -12.58 19.79 -13.77
CA GLY A 119 -12.55 18.35 -13.53
C GLY A 119 -12.56 17.98 -12.06
N SER A 120 -12.12 16.76 -11.76
CA SER A 120 -12.04 16.25 -10.39
C SER A 120 -10.65 16.42 -9.83
N TYR A 121 -10.58 16.97 -8.63
CA TYR A 121 -9.34 17.31 -7.95
C TYR A 121 -9.26 16.63 -6.60
N TYR A 122 -8.14 15.95 -6.34
CA TYR A 122 -7.77 15.45 -5.02
C TYR A 122 -7.12 16.57 -4.21
N VAL A 123 -7.64 16.80 -3.00
CA VAL A 123 -7.22 17.87 -2.10
C VAL A 123 -6.67 17.23 -0.84
N ARG A 124 -5.47 17.63 -0.45
CA ARG A 124 -4.79 17.14 0.75
C ARG A 124 -4.09 18.27 1.49
N GLU A 125 -3.95 18.13 2.80
CA GLU A 125 -3.14 19.06 3.59
C GLU A 125 -1.66 18.96 3.21
N LEU A 126 -1.03 20.11 3.00
CA LEU A 126 0.41 20.23 2.84
C LEU A 126 1.04 20.26 4.24
N LEU A 127 1.73 19.18 4.59
CA LEU A 127 2.34 19.01 5.91
C LEU A 127 3.77 19.55 5.92
N ASN A 128 4.10 20.35 6.93
CA ASN A 128 5.49 20.66 7.26
C ASN A 128 6.11 19.53 8.10
N VAL A 129 7.45 19.56 8.23
CA VAL A 129 8.18 18.57 9.04
C VAL A 129 7.66 18.57 10.48
N GLY A 130 7.24 17.39 10.95
CA GLY A 130 6.72 17.19 12.31
C GLY A 130 5.21 17.47 12.47
N GLU A 131 4.54 18.00 11.45
CA GLU A 131 3.10 18.20 11.49
C GLU A 131 2.33 16.90 11.24
N LYS A 132 1.20 16.75 11.94
CA LYS A 132 0.21 15.70 11.68
C LYS A 132 -0.95 16.25 10.87
N ARG A 133 -1.54 15.39 10.04
CA ARG A 133 -2.73 15.71 9.26
C ARG A 133 -3.93 15.92 10.19
N ILE A 134 -4.63 17.03 10.00
CA ILE A 134 -5.87 17.35 10.74
C ILE A 134 -7.08 17.20 9.81
N LEU A 135 -6.93 17.65 8.56
CA LEU A 135 -7.98 17.56 7.56
C LEU A 135 -7.82 16.29 6.73
N SER A 136 -8.85 15.44 6.73
CA SER A 136 -8.91 14.29 5.83
C SER A 136 -8.87 14.75 4.39
N SER A 137 -8.18 14.01 3.52
CA SER A 137 -8.16 14.29 2.08
C SER A 137 -9.53 14.05 1.45
N PHE A 138 -9.85 14.75 0.36
CA PHE A 138 -11.15 14.63 -0.32
C PHE A 138 -11.05 14.95 -1.82
N ILE A 139 -12.13 14.68 -2.55
CA ILE A 139 -12.26 15.04 -3.97
C ILE A 139 -13.27 16.18 -4.11
N ILE A 140 -12.91 17.20 -4.89
CA ILE A 140 -13.82 18.26 -5.35
C ILE A 140 -13.99 18.17 -6.86
N ASN A 141 -15.17 18.57 -7.34
CA ASN A 141 -15.45 18.73 -8.75
C ASN A 141 -15.53 20.21 -9.09
N VAL A 142 -14.67 20.65 -9.99
CA VAL A 142 -14.60 22.01 -10.51
C VAL A 142 -15.20 22.04 -11.91
N SER A 143 -16.21 22.88 -12.11
CA SER A 143 -16.88 23.06 -13.39
C SER A 143 -16.94 24.54 -13.73
N PHE A 144 -16.64 24.90 -14.98
CA PHE A 144 -16.64 26.30 -15.44
C PHE A 144 -17.99 26.73 -16.04
N ASP A 145 -18.83 25.75 -16.38
CA ASP A 145 -20.22 25.94 -16.83
C ASP A 145 -21.21 26.20 -15.67
N SER A 146 -20.80 25.93 -14.44
CA SER A 146 -21.65 26.07 -13.26
C SER A 146 -21.58 27.48 -12.68
N THR A 147 -22.72 28.04 -12.25
CA THR A 147 -22.77 29.31 -11.51
C THR A 147 -22.22 29.18 -10.09
N VAL A 148 -22.06 27.96 -9.58
CA VAL A 148 -21.51 27.68 -8.26
C VAL A 148 -20.02 27.98 -8.26
N THR A 149 -19.62 28.98 -7.49
CA THR A 149 -18.22 29.32 -7.18
C THR A 149 -17.78 28.82 -5.82
N ASP A 150 -18.73 28.44 -4.97
CA ASP A 150 -18.50 28.09 -3.58
C ASP A 150 -18.66 26.58 -3.42
N ILE A 151 -17.55 25.86 -3.23
CA ILE A 151 -17.52 24.42 -3.03
C ILE A 151 -17.40 24.14 -1.55
N LYS A 152 -18.38 23.43 -1.01
CA LYS A 152 -18.31 22.84 0.33
C LYS A 152 -17.81 21.40 0.19
N PRO A 153 -16.61 21.07 0.68
CA PRO A 153 -16.13 19.71 0.61
C PRO A 153 -17.03 18.84 1.49
N LYS A 154 -17.46 17.71 0.92
CA LYS A 154 -18.10 16.66 1.71
C LYS A 154 -16.99 15.82 2.31
N LEU A 155 -16.81 15.91 3.62
CA LEU A 155 -15.79 15.10 4.28
C LEU A 155 -16.25 13.65 4.31
N TYR A 156 -15.42 12.77 3.78
CA TYR A 156 -15.53 11.35 4.09
C TYR A 156 -14.68 11.09 5.31
N SER A 157 -15.22 10.37 6.30
CA SER A 157 -14.34 9.77 7.31
C SER A 157 -13.30 8.96 6.56
N PRO A 158 -12.00 9.24 6.73
CA PRO A 158 -10.99 8.38 6.15
C PRO A 158 -11.28 6.97 6.66
N PRO A 159 -10.99 5.92 5.88
CA PRO A 159 -10.89 4.61 6.48
C PRO A 159 -9.99 4.76 7.71
N PRO A 160 -10.31 4.10 8.84
CA PRO A 160 -9.52 4.22 10.05
C PRO A 160 -8.04 4.16 9.67
N ILE A 161 -7.27 5.19 10.03
CA ILE A 161 -5.83 5.21 9.77
C ILE A 161 -5.31 3.90 10.35
N GLU A 162 -4.93 2.97 9.47
CA GLU A 162 -4.23 1.78 9.91
C GLU A 162 -2.88 2.32 10.38
N ASN A 163 -2.76 2.48 11.69
CA ASN A 163 -1.48 2.80 12.28
C ASN A 163 -0.61 1.56 12.10
N HIS A 164 0.62 1.75 11.64
CA HIS A 164 1.55 0.66 11.48
C HIS A 164 2.49 0.59 12.67
N GLY A 165 2.93 -0.62 12.98
CA GLY A 165 3.91 -0.87 14.03
C GLY A 165 4.72 -2.11 13.72
N GLY A 166 5.50 -2.53 14.70
CA GLY A 166 6.27 -3.75 14.60
C GLY A 166 6.46 -4.41 15.95
N TYR A 167 7.09 -5.58 15.95
CA TYR A 167 7.33 -6.34 17.18
C TYR A 167 8.70 -7.01 17.10
N LYS A 168 9.48 -6.89 18.18
CA LYS A 168 10.81 -7.49 18.30
C LYS A 168 10.70 -8.85 18.97
N PHE A 169 11.44 -9.82 18.44
CA PHE A 169 11.45 -11.18 18.93
C PHE A 169 12.87 -11.63 19.22
N LEU A 170 12.99 -12.57 20.17
CA LEU A 170 14.24 -13.23 20.50
C LEU A 170 14.03 -14.76 20.49
N LYS A 171 14.72 -15.44 19.59
CA LYS A 171 14.72 -16.88 19.44
C LYS A 171 15.82 -17.48 20.32
N VAL A 172 15.43 -18.39 21.21
CA VAL A 172 16.36 -19.04 22.15
C VAL A 172 16.11 -20.54 22.25
N ALA A 173 17.07 -21.23 22.85
CA ALA A 173 16.92 -22.60 23.32
C ALA A 173 16.10 -22.63 24.61
N ASN A 174 15.31 -23.68 24.79
CA ASN A 174 14.72 -24.00 26.09
C ASN A 174 15.78 -24.68 26.99
N ASP A 175 16.78 -23.90 27.38
CA ASP A 175 17.80 -24.24 28.35
C ASP A 175 17.90 -23.13 29.42
N ARG A 176 18.71 -23.35 30.46
CA ARG A 176 18.91 -22.34 31.50
C ARG A 176 19.66 -21.10 31.01
N ALA A 177 20.51 -21.25 30.00
CA ALA A 177 21.30 -20.16 29.46
C ALA A 177 20.50 -19.26 28.50
N GLN A 178 19.32 -19.73 28.07
CA GLN A 178 18.48 -19.13 27.03
C GLN A 178 19.32 -18.84 25.79
N THR A 179 20.10 -19.84 25.37
CA THR A 179 21.09 -19.71 24.28
C THR A 179 20.42 -19.18 23.01
N PRO A 180 20.90 -18.06 22.41
CA PRO A 180 20.32 -17.54 21.19
C PRO A 180 20.41 -18.52 20.03
N LEU A 181 19.35 -18.61 19.22
CA LEU A 181 19.30 -19.54 18.08
C LEU A 181 19.14 -18.79 16.76
N GLN A 182 20.11 -18.99 15.88
CA GLN A 182 20.10 -18.47 14.52
C GLN A 182 19.34 -19.40 13.57
N GLY A 183 18.74 -18.81 12.53
CA GLY A 183 18.26 -19.54 11.36
C GLY A 183 16.86 -20.16 11.51
N ALA A 184 16.15 -19.91 12.61
CA ALA A 184 14.71 -20.14 12.67
C ALA A 184 14.01 -19.17 11.70
N SER A 185 13.19 -19.68 10.80
CA SER A 185 12.38 -18.89 9.88
C SER A 185 10.90 -18.96 10.24
N PHE A 186 10.22 -17.82 10.20
CA PHE A 186 8.81 -17.68 10.54
C PHE A 186 8.04 -17.02 9.41
N LYS A 187 6.91 -17.59 9.05
CA LYS A 187 5.91 -16.95 8.19
C LYS A 187 4.95 -16.13 9.05
N VAL A 188 4.71 -14.88 8.67
CA VAL A 188 3.75 -14.00 9.34
C VAL A 188 2.35 -14.24 8.79
N MET A 189 1.41 -14.54 9.68
CA MET A 189 0.02 -14.89 9.35
C MET A 189 -0.95 -13.94 10.07
N LYS A 190 -2.12 -13.72 9.47
CA LYS A 190 -3.27 -13.06 10.10
C LYS A 190 -4.48 -13.98 10.06
N ASN A 191 -5.37 -13.86 11.06
CA ASN A 191 -6.65 -14.55 11.04
C ASN A 191 -7.71 -13.64 10.39
N ILE A 192 -8.36 -14.12 9.33
CA ILE A 192 -9.45 -13.44 8.65
C ILE A 192 -10.64 -14.39 8.64
N GLY A 193 -11.72 -14.03 9.34
CA GLY A 193 -12.96 -14.81 9.34
C GLY A 193 -12.79 -16.25 9.83
N GLY A 194 -11.85 -16.50 10.75
CA GLY A 194 -11.56 -17.84 11.27
C GLY A 194 -10.45 -18.59 10.54
N TYR A 195 -10.03 -18.13 9.36
CA TYR A 195 -8.96 -18.75 8.56
C TYR A 195 -7.64 -18.00 8.71
N TYR A 196 -6.52 -18.73 8.70
CA TYR A 196 -5.19 -18.11 8.71
C TYR A 196 -4.70 -17.87 7.28
N SER A 197 -4.35 -16.61 6.99
CA SER A 197 -3.82 -16.18 5.70
C SER A 197 -2.43 -15.57 5.87
N ALA A 198 -1.53 -15.84 4.94
CA ALA A 198 -0.17 -15.28 4.96
C ALA A 198 -0.22 -13.78 4.68
N VAL A 199 0.52 -13.00 5.48
CA VAL A 199 0.77 -11.60 5.19
C VAL A 199 1.72 -11.54 3.99
N GLN A 200 1.39 -10.73 2.99
CA GLN A 200 2.20 -10.57 1.79
C GLN A 200 3.04 -9.28 1.87
N ARG A 201 4.26 -9.34 1.36
CA ARG A 201 5.12 -8.20 1.02
C ARG A 201 5.64 -8.37 -0.39
N ASP A 202 5.49 -7.35 -1.23
CA ASP A 202 5.91 -7.39 -2.64
C ASP A 202 5.40 -8.65 -3.38
N SER A 203 4.14 -8.99 -3.13
CA SER A 203 3.46 -10.19 -3.67
C SER A 203 4.08 -11.53 -3.27
N LYS A 204 4.82 -11.58 -2.15
CA LYS A 204 5.41 -12.80 -1.58
C LYS A 204 5.07 -12.93 -0.10
N ASP A 205 5.03 -14.16 0.41
CA ASP A 205 4.83 -14.43 1.83
C ASP A 205 5.87 -13.68 2.67
N TYR A 206 5.41 -12.94 3.67
CA TYR A 206 6.29 -12.23 4.59
C TYR A 206 6.93 -13.23 5.55
N ILE A 207 8.22 -13.49 5.32
CA ILE A 207 9.05 -14.40 6.12
C ILE A 207 10.15 -13.60 6.82
N VAL A 208 10.34 -13.87 8.11
CA VAL A 208 11.43 -13.33 8.92
C VAL A 208 12.31 -14.45 9.45
N THR A 209 13.61 -14.20 9.62
CA THR A 209 14.57 -15.20 10.10
C THR A 209 15.42 -14.63 11.22
N SER A 210 15.61 -15.43 12.27
CA SER A 210 16.47 -15.08 13.41
C SER A 210 17.95 -14.98 13.01
N ASN A 211 18.60 -13.90 13.43
CA ASN A 211 20.03 -13.66 13.20
C ASN A 211 20.92 -14.47 14.18
N ASP A 212 22.23 -14.26 14.13
CA ASP A 212 23.25 -14.87 15.01
C ASP A 212 23.00 -14.62 16.51
N LYS A 213 22.40 -13.49 16.85
CA LYS A 213 21.95 -13.14 18.21
C LYS A 213 20.55 -13.65 18.54
N GLY A 214 19.96 -14.48 17.68
CA GLY A 214 18.59 -14.98 17.81
C GLY A 214 17.51 -13.92 17.59
N GLU A 215 17.87 -12.69 17.23
CA GLU A 215 16.93 -11.58 17.10
C GLU A 215 16.29 -11.55 15.72
N PHE A 216 15.02 -11.15 15.67
CA PHE A 216 14.37 -10.73 14.43
C PHE A 216 13.27 -9.71 14.72
N PHE A 217 12.88 -8.96 13.69
CA PHE A 217 11.88 -7.91 13.79
C PHE A 217 10.82 -8.08 12.71
N VAL A 218 9.56 -8.04 13.12
CA VAL A 218 8.43 -7.87 12.21
C VAL A 218 8.10 -6.40 12.18
N SER A 219 8.20 -5.75 11.02
CA SER A 219 7.99 -4.31 10.87
C SER A 219 6.72 -4.00 10.09
N ASP A 220 6.32 -2.73 10.11
CA ASP A 220 5.38 -2.15 9.16
C ASP A 220 4.10 -2.98 8.94
N LEU A 221 3.52 -3.46 10.03
CA LEU A 221 2.23 -4.13 10.02
C LEU A 221 1.15 -3.16 10.53
N PRO A 222 -0.03 -3.13 9.90
CA PRO A 222 -1.20 -2.50 10.49
C PRO A 222 -1.44 -3.02 11.91
N TYR A 223 -1.92 -2.15 12.80
CA TYR A 223 -2.31 -2.56 14.15
C TYR A 223 -3.32 -3.69 14.09
N GLY A 224 -3.09 -4.72 14.90
CA GLY A 224 -3.87 -5.93 14.81
C GLY A 224 -3.22 -7.12 15.48
N THR A 225 -3.91 -8.25 15.40
CA THR A 225 -3.43 -9.54 15.92
C THR A 225 -2.86 -10.39 14.79
N TYR A 226 -1.66 -10.89 15.01
CA TYR A 226 -0.91 -11.69 14.05
C TYR A 226 -0.34 -12.94 14.71
N TYR A 227 0.20 -13.82 13.87
CA TYR A 227 0.73 -15.10 14.28
C TYR A 227 2.02 -15.42 13.52
N LEU A 228 3.00 -15.97 14.23
CA LEU A 228 4.20 -16.53 13.63
C LEU A 228 4.05 -18.04 13.51
N TRP A 229 4.23 -18.57 12.31
CA TRP A 229 4.30 -19.99 12.03
C TRP A 229 5.75 -20.33 11.70
N GLU A 230 6.40 -21.17 12.52
CA GLU A 230 7.77 -21.60 12.25
C GLU A 230 7.78 -22.52 11.03
N THR A 231 8.43 -22.08 9.95
CA THR A 231 8.54 -22.83 8.71
C THR A 231 9.86 -23.60 8.63
N LYS A 232 10.86 -23.17 9.41
CA LYS A 232 12.16 -23.82 9.53
C LYS A 232 12.66 -23.66 10.96
N SER A 233 12.94 -24.78 11.63
CA SER A 233 13.56 -24.77 12.95
C SER A 233 15.08 -24.57 12.87
N PRO A 234 15.73 -24.07 13.93
CA PRO A 234 17.18 -24.07 14.04
C PRO A 234 17.76 -25.48 13.97
N ASN A 235 18.98 -25.60 13.44
CA ASN A 235 19.68 -26.88 13.34
C ASN A 235 19.84 -27.53 14.72
N GLY A 236 19.46 -28.81 14.84
CA GLY A 236 19.52 -29.54 16.11
C GLY A 236 18.36 -29.27 17.07
N TYR A 237 17.35 -28.49 16.68
CA TYR A 237 16.17 -28.20 17.49
C TYR A 237 14.88 -28.72 16.86
N LEU A 238 13.94 -29.12 17.72
CA LEU A 238 12.60 -29.53 17.29
C LEU A 238 11.80 -28.30 16.81
N PRO A 239 10.98 -28.44 15.75
CA PRO A 239 10.09 -27.38 15.32
C PRO A 239 8.97 -27.14 16.33
N LEU A 240 8.44 -25.92 16.34
CA LEU A 240 7.28 -25.56 17.13
C LEU A 240 6.03 -26.26 16.61
N SER A 241 5.22 -26.81 17.52
CA SER A 241 3.94 -27.45 17.19
C SER A 241 2.76 -26.47 17.13
N LYS A 242 2.95 -25.24 17.63
CA LYS A 242 1.92 -24.19 17.70
C LYS A 242 2.45 -22.88 17.17
N SER A 243 1.55 -22.08 16.62
CA SER A 243 1.85 -20.71 16.23
C SER A 243 1.98 -19.78 17.43
N ILE A 244 2.74 -18.70 17.26
CA ILE A 244 2.96 -17.70 18.30
C ILE A 244 2.11 -16.47 17.99
N LYS A 245 1.12 -16.18 18.83
CA LYS A 245 0.28 -14.98 18.71
C LYS A 245 1.02 -13.74 19.21
N PHE A 246 0.93 -12.64 18.47
CA PHE A 246 1.41 -11.33 18.89
C PHE A 246 0.44 -10.22 18.45
N VAL A 247 0.50 -9.06 19.10
CA VAL A 247 -0.37 -7.91 18.83
C VAL A 247 0.49 -6.70 18.52
N VAL A 248 0.22 -6.07 17.38
CA VAL A 248 0.83 -4.81 16.96
C VAL A 248 -0.10 -3.67 17.34
N ASN A 249 0.40 -2.71 18.12
CA ASN A 249 -0.29 -1.51 18.59
C ASN A 249 0.71 -0.36 18.80
N SER A 250 0.26 0.75 19.39
CA SER A 250 1.07 1.96 19.60
C SER A 250 2.25 1.84 20.56
N LYS A 251 2.33 0.76 21.32
CA LYS A 251 3.43 0.47 22.25
C LYS A 251 4.38 -0.61 21.70
N SER A 252 3.96 -1.34 20.67
CA SER A 252 4.73 -2.44 20.09
C SER A 252 6.01 -1.92 19.43
N GLY A 253 7.16 -2.53 19.76
CA GLY A 253 8.47 -2.20 19.17
C GLY A 253 9.30 -1.14 19.93
N ILE A 254 8.73 -0.46 20.92
CA ILE A 254 9.44 0.58 21.71
C ILE A 254 10.22 -0.03 22.91
N SER A 255 9.81 -1.21 23.38
CA SER A 255 10.48 -1.93 24.49
C SER A 255 10.16 -3.42 24.59
N ASP A 256 9.11 -3.89 23.91
CA ASP A 256 8.63 -5.26 24.08
C ASP A 256 9.41 -6.25 23.20
N VAL A 257 10.04 -7.23 23.84
CA VAL A 257 10.69 -8.37 23.19
C VAL A 257 9.96 -9.65 23.58
N LEU A 258 9.38 -10.33 22.59
CA LEU A 258 8.77 -11.64 22.79
C LEU A 258 9.80 -12.75 22.60
N LYS A 259 10.02 -13.57 23.63
CA LYS A 259 10.90 -14.72 23.56
C LYS A 259 10.18 -15.94 22.97
N ILE A 260 10.87 -16.68 22.10
CA ILE A 260 10.37 -17.90 21.45
C ILE A 260 11.41 -19.01 21.63
N GLU A 261 11.02 -20.08 22.32
CA GLU A 261 11.93 -21.16 22.71
C GLU A 261 11.74 -22.42 21.85
N ASN A 262 12.85 -23.05 21.41
CA ASN A 262 12.77 -24.41 20.85
C ASN A 262 13.44 -25.41 21.79
N LYS A 263 12.86 -26.60 21.85
CA LYS A 263 13.43 -27.73 22.58
C LYS A 263 14.52 -28.38 21.74
N PHE A 264 15.67 -28.66 22.36
CA PHE A 264 16.76 -29.38 21.72
C PHE A 264 16.31 -30.79 21.28
N ASN A 265 16.76 -31.22 20.09
CA ASN A 265 16.49 -32.55 19.56
C ASN A 265 17.56 -33.54 20.05
N SER A 266 17.26 -34.31 21.09
CA SER A 266 18.21 -35.26 21.70
C SER A 266 18.69 -36.38 20.77
N ILE A 267 17.98 -36.68 19.67
CA ILE A 267 18.40 -37.67 18.67
C ILE A 267 19.49 -37.10 17.74
N PHE A 268 19.55 -35.78 17.58
CA PHE A 268 20.55 -35.11 16.73
C PHE A 268 21.98 -35.35 17.21
N ASN A 269 22.19 -35.48 18.53
CA ASN A 269 23.53 -35.67 19.10
C ASN A 269 23.99 -37.14 19.08
N ARG A 270 23.05 -38.11 19.08
CA ARG A 270 23.39 -39.54 19.05
C ARG A 270 24.11 -39.97 17.77
N ASN A 271 23.82 -39.30 16.66
CA ASN A 271 24.42 -39.65 15.36
C ASN A 271 25.81 -39.00 15.14
N ASN A 272 26.25 -38.13 16.05
CA ASN A 272 27.58 -37.50 16.00
C ASN A 272 28.57 -38.10 17.02
N THR A 273 28.12 -39.04 17.85
CA THR A 273 28.96 -39.82 18.76
C THR A 273 28.69 -41.31 18.54
N ASP A 274 29.32 -41.87 17.50
CA ASP A 274 29.70 -43.30 17.45
C ASP A 274 30.66 -43.54 16.28
N GLY A 275 31.91 -43.14 16.50
CA GLY A 275 33.07 -43.74 15.85
C GLY A 275 33.88 -44.46 16.91
N GLY A 276 33.44 -45.65 17.34
CA GLY A 276 34.19 -46.46 18.31
C GLY A 276 33.42 -47.60 18.98
N SER A 277 33.48 -48.78 18.36
CA SER A 277 33.60 -50.11 18.99
C SER A 277 32.42 -50.74 19.75
N GLY A 278 31.90 -51.82 19.16
CA GLY A 278 31.86 -53.14 19.83
C GLY A 278 30.68 -53.50 20.75
N ASP A 279 29.68 -54.16 20.14
CA ASP A 279 28.91 -55.32 20.63
C ASP A 279 28.47 -55.43 22.12
N SER A 280 27.16 -55.39 22.38
CA SER A 280 26.45 -56.54 22.95
C SER A 280 24.93 -56.30 23.10
N ILE A 281 24.21 -57.38 22.84
CA ILE A 281 22.76 -57.53 22.75
C ILE A 281 22.10 -57.43 24.13
N SER A 282 20.99 -56.66 24.20
CA SER A 282 19.95 -56.82 25.21
C SER A 282 18.58 -56.69 24.53
N LYS A 283 17.93 -57.84 24.31
CA LYS A 283 16.54 -57.95 23.89
C LYS A 283 15.65 -57.59 25.08
N ASN A 284 14.75 -56.62 24.92
CA ASN A 284 13.40 -56.80 25.46
C ASN A 284 12.34 -56.12 24.61
N ARG A 285 11.33 -56.91 24.23
CA ARG A 285 10.19 -56.52 23.39
C ARG A 285 9.25 -55.62 24.19
N SER A 286 8.82 -54.51 23.58
CA SER A 286 7.43 -54.08 23.74
C SER A 286 6.94 -53.42 22.46
N SER A 287 5.90 -54.03 21.93
CA SER A 287 4.99 -53.57 20.88
C SER A 287 4.58 -52.11 21.07
N SER A 288 4.76 -51.28 20.04
CA SER A 288 3.80 -50.24 19.66
C SER A 288 4.12 -49.79 18.22
N GLY A 289 3.08 -49.73 17.39
CA GLY A 289 3.17 -49.78 15.92
C GLY A 289 4.11 -48.77 15.28
N THR A 290 4.74 -49.20 14.19
CA THR A 290 5.32 -48.31 13.19
C THR A 290 4.20 -47.39 12.68
N ILE A 291 4.11 -46.18 13.23
CA ILE A 291 3.49 -45.06 12.53
C ILE A 291 4.48 -44.71 11.42
N THR A 292 4.20 -45.17 10.21
CA THR A 292 4.76 -44.59 8.99
C THR A 292 4.26 -43.15 8.90
N ILE A 293 5.04 -42.23 9.44
CA ILE A 293 4.81 -40.80 9.25
C ILE A 293 5.25 -40.50 7.82
N PRO A 294 4.37 -40.02 6.93
CA PRO A 294 4.80 -39.63 5.60
C PRO A 294 5.79 -38.47 5.75
N LYS A 295 6.97 -38.60 5.14
CA LYS A 295 7.83 -37.44 4.96
C LYS A 295 7.02 -36.43 4.16
N THR A 296 7.09 -35.15 4.49
CA THR A 296 6.31 -34.08 3.81
C THR A 296 6.59 -33.99 2.30
N GLY A 297 7.60 -34.71 1.79
CA GLY A 297 7.79 -34.97 0.36
C GLY A 297 6.76 -35.95 -0.25
N ASP A 298 6.34 -37.00 0.47
CA ASP A 298 5.38 -37.99 -0.02
C ASP A 298 3.95 -37.43 -0.03
N VAL A 299 3.60 -36.58 0.94
CA VAL A 299 2.27 -35.93 0.95
C VAL A 299 2.14 -34.91 -0.19
N MET A 300 3.20 -34.16 -0.49
CA MET A 300 3.21 -33.26 -1.65
C MET A 300 3.17 -34.05 -2.97
N LEU A 301 3.87 -35.20 -3.04
CA LEU A 301 3.82 -36.10 -4.18
C LEU A 301 2.42 -36.72 -4.37
N ILE A 302 1.78 -37.18 -3.30
CA ILE A 302 0.41 -37.73 -3.34
C ILE A 302 -0.59 -36.63 -3.71
N LEU A 303 -0.46 -35.41 -3.16
CA LEU A 303 -1.34 -34.28 -3.48
C LEU A 303 -1.20 -33.85 -4.95
N LEU A 304 0.02 -33.81 -5.49
CA LEU A 304 0.28 -33.53 -6.90
C LEU A 304 -0.24 -34.64 -7.82
N THR A 305 -0.12 -35.91 -7.41
CA THR A 305 -0.59 -37.05 -8.21
C THR A 305 -2.12 -37.08 -8.27
N VAL A 306 -2.80 -36.84 -7.15
CA VAL A 306 -4.27 -36.77 -7.10
C VAL A 306 -4.78 -35.54 -7.86
N GLY A 307 -4.17 -34.37 -7.66
CA GLY A 307 -4.53 -33.15 -8.40
C GLY A 307 -4.32 -33.28 -9.91
N GLY A 308 -3.19 -33.87 -10.33
CA GLY A 308 -2.91 -34.15 -11.75
C GLY A 308 -3.89 -35.13 -12.36
N SER A 309 -4.29 -36.18 -11.63
CA SER A 309 -5.28 -37.16 -12.11
C SER A 309 -6.66 -36.53 -12.31
N VAL A 310 -7.07 -35.63 -11.42
CA VAL A 310 -8.33 -34.87 -11.55
C VAL A 310 -8.28 -33.93 -12.76
N LEU A 311 -7.16 -33.23 -12.99
CA LEU A 311 -6.99 -32.37 -14.15
C LEU A 311 -7.01 -33.14 -15.47
N CYS A 312 -6.38 -34.32 -15.52
CA CYS A 312 -6.43 -35.19 -16.69
C CYS A 312 -7.86 -35.69 -16.98
N LEU A 313 -8.63 -36.04 -15.95
CA LEU A 313 -10.03 -36.46 -16.09
C LEU A 313 -10.94 -35.31 -16.55
N LEU A 314 -10.73 -34.10 -16.03
CA LEU A 314 -11.46 -32.90 -16.46
C LEU A 314 -11.12 -32.52 -17.91
N GLY A 315 -9.83 -32.58 -18.28
CA GLY A 315 -9.39 -32.36 -19.66
C GLY A 315 -9.96 -33.40 -20.62
N TYR A 316 -9.98 -34.68 -20.23
CA TYR A 316 -10.59 -35.74 -21.03
C TYR A 316 -12.10 -35.53 -21.21
N ARG A 317 -12.82 -35.07 -20.17
CA ARG A 317 -14.25 -34.73 -20.29
C ARG A 317 -14.49 -33.56 -21.24
N LEU A 318 -13.73 -32.48 -21.11
CA LEU A 318 -13.83 -31.31 -21.99
C LEU A 318 -13.63 -31.68 -23.47
N VAL A 319 -12.57 -32.44 -23.77
CA VAL A 319 -12.28 -32.89 -25.15
C VAL A 319 -13.35 -33.85 -25.70
N ARG A 320 -14.03 -34.60 -24.83
CA ARG A 320 -15.12 -35.51 -25.23
C ARG A 320 -16.44 -34.76 -25.45
N ASP A 321 -16.69 -33.71 -24.67
CA ASP A 321 -17.91 -32.90 -24.76
C ASP A 321 -17.87 -31.97 -26.00
N ASP A 322 -16.68 -31.58 -26.47
CA ASP A 322 -16.50 -30.86 -27.74
C ASP A 322 -16.73 -31.73 -28.99
N LYS A 323 -16.74 -33.06 -28.86
CA LYS A 323 -17.05 -33.99 -29.97
C LYS A 323 -18.55 -34.22 -30.20
N GLN A 324 -19.42 -33.46 -29.53
CA GLN A 324 -20.88 -33.50 -29.73
C GLN A 324 -21.41 -32.30 -30.54
N PHE A 325 -20.54 -31.42 -31.05
CA PHE A 325 -20.90 -30.25 -31.85
C PHE A 325 -20.19 -30.13 -33.21
N ILE A 326 -19.69 -31.25 -33.75
CA ILE A 326 -19.30 -31.36 -35.17
C ILE A 326 -20.11 -32.48 -35.81
#